data_AF-A0A9P0NVU2-F1
#
_entry.id   AF-A0A9P0NVU2-F1
#
_cell.length_a   1.000
_cell.length_b   1.000
_cell.length_c   1.000
_cell.angle_alpha   90.00
_cell.angle_beta   90.00
_cell.angle_gamma   90.00
#
_symmetry.space_group_name_H-M   'P 1'
#
loop_
_entity.id
_entity.type
_entity.pdbx_description
1 polymer ?
#
loop_
_entity_poly.entity_id
_entity_poly.type
_entity_poly.pdbx_seq_one_letter_code
_entity_poly.pdbx_strand_id
1 'polypeptide(L)'
;MKQNIGRGEFSLFPNLSETSCQEDDVSTYVQHLNALCSDFESMFEDILTMVIPPWIINPYGDIEETNVIIQEELTELSTKEELQFKNGYQQFWLQNNIPVTYPVLWNIARKFLISFPLSYLVERGFSAVTNLLTKKETDWTSLAEEI
;
A
#
# COMPACT_ATOMS: atom_id res chain seq x y z
N MET A 1 -14.15 11.78 1.44
CA MET A 1 -13.61 12.55 0.29
C MET A 1 -14.70 12.80 -0.77
N LYS A 2 -15.25 11.79 -1.44
CA LYS A 2 -16.29 11.94 -2.48
C LYS A 2 -17.60 12.61 -2.02
N GLN A 3 -18.07 12.30 -0.81
CA GLN A 3 -19.27 12.94 -0.25
C GLN A 3 -19.10 14.44 0.01
N ASN A 4 -17.87 14.90 0.23
CA ASN A 4 -17.59 16.31 0.53
C ASN A 4 -17.67 17.12 -0.78
N ILE A 5 -17.04 16.61 -1.85
CA ILE A 5 -17.10 17.21 -3.20
C ILE A 5 -18.54 17.32 -3.71
N GLY A 6 -19.33 16.24 -3.57
CA GLY A 6 -20.74 16.25 -3.96
C GLY A 6 -21.63 17.18 -3.13
N ARG A 7 -21.13 17.72 -2.02
CA ARG A 7 -21.79 18.75 -1.19
C ARG A 7 -21.22 20.16 -1.42
N GLY A 8 -20.28 20.32 -2.37
CA GLY A 8 -19.57 21.58 -2.62
C GLY A 8 -18.46 21.89 -1.61
N GLU A 9 -18.07 20.93 -0.76
CA GLU A 9 -16.94 21.08 0.17
C GLU A 9 -15.63 20.69 -0.52
N PHE A 10 -14.90 21.70 -1.01
CA PHE A 10 -13.65 21.55 -1.75
C PHE A 10 -12.38 21.78 -0.92
N SER A 11 -12.45 21.64 0.41
CA SER A 11 -11.31 21.91 1.32
C SER A 11 -10.05 21.08 1.03
N LEU A 12 -10.19 19.97 0.32
CA LEU A 12 -9.09 19.09 -0.11
C LEU A 12 -8.71 19.28 -1.59
N PHE A 13 -9.39 20.18 -2.30
CA PHE A 13 -9.24 20.44 -3.73
C PHE A 13 -9.24 21.95 -4.00
N PRO A 14 -8.15 22.66 -3.66
CA PRO A 14 -8.05 24.12 -3.81
C PRO A 14 -8.40 24.58 -5.23
N ASN A 15 -7.89 23.87 -6.24
CA ASN A 15 -8.19 24.11 -7.65
C ASN A 15 -9.67 24.04 -8.02
N LEU A 16 -10.46 23.18 -7.34
CA LEU A 16 -11.91 23.09 -7.55
C LEU A 16 -12.66 24.21 -6.82
N SER A 17 -12.09 24.77 -5.75
CA SER A 17 -12.68 25.92 -5.06
C SER A 17 -12.49 27.25 -5.81
N GLU A 18 -11.41 27.36 -6.58
CA GLU A 18 -11.06 28.57 -7.35
C GLU A 18 -11.74 28.63 -8.72
N THR A 19 -12.25 27.51 -9.21
CA THR A 19 -12.96 27.42 -10.48
C THR A 19 -14.47 27.51 -10.25
N SER A 20 -15.18 28.29 -11.06
CA SER A 20 -16.65 28.33 -11.03
C SER A 20 -17.23 27.06 -11.67
N CYS A 21 -17.08 25.92 -10.99
CA CYS A 21 -17.60 24.65 -11.46
C CYS A 21 -19.13 24.64 -11.43
N GLN A 22 -19.76 24.26 -12.53
CA GLN A 22 -21.19 23.98 -12.53
C GLN A 22 -21.46 22.68 -11.78
N GLU A 23 -22.68 22.51 -11.28
CA GLU A 23 -23.09 21.31 -10.54
C GLU A 23 -22.92 20.03 -11.39
N ASP A 24 -23.12 20.15 -12.71
CA ASP A 24 -22.88 19.08 -13.70
C ASP A 24 -21.39 18.70 -13.82
N ASP A 25 -20.47 19.67 -13.72
CA ASP A 25 -19.03 19.43 -13.76
C ASP A 25 -18.57 18.69 -12.50
N VAL A 26 -19.09 19.12 -11.34
CA VAL A 26 -18.83 18.48 -10.04
C VAL A 26 -19.33 17.04 -10.05
N SER A 27 -20.54 16.82 -10.56
CA SER A 27 -21.12 15.49 -10.72
C SER A 27 -20.26 14.59 -11.61
N THR A 28 -19.83 15.10 -12.77
CA THR A 28 -18.95 14.39 -13.71
C THR A 28 -17.61 14.03 -13.05
N TYR A 29 -17.02 14.95 -12.29
CA TYR A 29 -15.78 14.70 -11.55
C TYR A 29 -15.94 13.62 -10.48
N VAL A 30 -17.04 13.67 -9.69
CA VAL A 30 -17.35 12.65 -8.69
C VAL A 30 -17.56 11.28 -9.35
N GLN A 31 -18.23 11.22 -10.50
CA GLN A 31 -18.39 10.00 -11.28
C GLN A 31 -17.04 9.45 -11.76
N HIS A 32 -16.15 10.30 -12.25
CA HIS A 32 -14.80 9.87 -12.65
C HIS A 32 -14.01 9.31 -11.46
N LEU A 33 -14.04 9.96 -10.30
CA LEU A 33 -13.41 9.42 -9.09
C LEU A 33 -14.05 8.10 -8.65
N ASN A 34 -15.35 7.90 -8.91
CA ASN A 34 -16.04 6.62 -8.68
C ASN A 34 -15.53 5.52 -9.58
N ALA A 35 -15.45 5.78 -10.88
CA ALA A 35 -14.87 4.84 -11.83
C ALA A 35 -13.42 4.50 -11.45
N LEU A 36 -12.60 5.52 -11.14
CA LEU A 36 -11.21 5.32 -10.75
C LEU A 36 -11.10 4.44 -9.49
N CYS A 37 -11.85 4.71 -8.42
CA CYS A 37 -11.81 3.85 -7.24
C CYS A 37 -12.22 2.41 -7.56
N SER A 38 -13.26 2.22 -8.39
CA SER A 38 -13.67 0.87 -8.81
C SER A 38 -12.58 0.18 -9.63
N ASP A 39 -11.88 0.91 -10.49
CA ASP A 39 -10.76 0.38 -11.27
C ASP A 39 -9.60 -0.02 -10.36
N PHE A 40 -9.27 0.78 -9.35
CA PHE A 40 -8.25 0.43 -8.35
C PHE A 40 -8.66 -0.79 -7.51
N GLU A 41 -9.91 -0.84 -7.05
CA GLU A 41 -10.44 -1.99 -6.30
C GLU A 41 -10.36 -3.27 -7.14
N SER A 42 -10.69 -3.20 -8.43
CA SER A 42 -10.57 -4.35 -9.34
C SER A 42 -9.12 -4.70 -9.67
N MET A 43 -8.26 -3.71 -9.91
CA MET A 43 -6.84 -3.92 -10.24
C MET A 43 -6.05 -4.54 -9.09
N PHE A 44 -6.44 -4.27 -7.84
CA PHE A 44 -5.76 -4.75 -6.64
C PHE A 44 -6.63 -5.72 -5.84
N GLU A 45 -7.66 -6.30 -6.44
CA GLU A 45 -8.55 -7.26 -5.78
C GLU A 45 -7.76 -8.46 -5.22
N ASP A 46 -6.74 -8.90 -5.94
CA ASP A 46 -5.83 -9.96 -5.54
C ASP A 46 -5.06 -9.64 -4.25
N ILE A 47 -4.63 -8.38 -4.07
CA ILE A 47 -3.98 -7.90 -2.85
C ILE A 47 -5.01 -7.71 -1.72
N LEU A 48 -6.18 -7.16 -2.03
CA LEU A 48 -7.24 -6.89 -1.04
C LEU A 48 -7.83 -8.18 -0.45
N THR A 49 -7.93 -9.23 -1.26
CA THR A 49 -8.45 -10.55 -0.86
C THR A 49 -7.34 -11.50 -0.38
N MET A 50 -6.09 -11.03 -0.37
CA MET A 50 -4.94 -11.85 -0.02
C MET A 50 -4.99 -12.29 1.46
N VAL A 51 -5.01 -13.61 1.67
CA VAL A 51 -4.86 -14.20 3.01
C VAL A 51 -3.38 -14.39 3.29
N ILE A 52 -2.87 -13.71 4.32
CA ILE A 52 -1.48 -13.85 4.75
C ILE A 52 -1.36 -15.12 5.62
N PRO A 53 -0.54 -16.11 5.24
CA PRO A 53 -0.29 -17.26 6.09
C PRO A 53 0.25 -16.85 7.47
N PRO A 54 -0.27 -17.40 8.58
CA PRO A 54 0.13 -17.01 9.94
C PRO A 54 1.64 -17.14 10.18
N TRP A 55 2.27 -18.14 9.55
CA TRP A 55 3.71 -18.40 9.67
C TRP A 55 4.59 -17.31 9.06
N ILE A 56 4.06 -16.47 8.16
CA ILE A 56 4.80 -15.30 7.66
C ILE A 56 4.99 -14.27 8.77
N ILE A 57 3.98 -14.13 9.64
CA ILE A 57 4.03 -13.19 10.76
C ILE A 57 4.75 -13.82 11.95
N ASN A 58 4.50 -15.10 12.23
CA ASN A 58 5.18 -15.83 13.29
C ASN A 58 5.58 -17.24 12.81
N PRO A 59 6.81 -17.42 12.28
CA PRO A 59 7.27 -18.71 11.78
C PRO A 59 7.50 -19.76 12.89
N TYR A 60 7.48 -19.33 14.16
CA TYR A 60 7.66 -20.20 15.34
C TYR A 60 6.34 -20.61 16.00
N GLY A 61 5.19 -20.16 15.47
CA GLY A 61 3.88 -20.51 16.02
C GLY A 61 3.47 -21.95 15.71
N ASP A 62 2.34 -22.38 16.27
CA ASP A 62 1.66 -23.58 15.81
C ASP A 62 1.10 -23.34 14.41
N ILE A 63 1.51 -24.17 13.45
CA ILE A 63 1.22 -23.95 12.03
C ILE A 63 0.48 -25.16 11.46
N GLU A 64 -0.78 -24.96 11.09
CA GLU A 64 -1.61 -25.92 10.35
C GLU A 64 -1.38 -25.78 8.83
N GLU A 65 -0.13 -25.89 8.38
CA GLU A 65 0.18 -25.94 6.96
C GLU A 65 0.00 -27.36 6.40
N THR A 66 -0.66 -27.51 5.27
CA THR A 66 -0.95 -28.84 4.68
C THR A 66 0.11 -29.26 3.67
N ASN A 67 0.88 -28.30 3.16
CA ASN A 67 1.98 -28.58 2.24
C ASN A 67 3.18 -29.17 2.99
N VAL A 68 3.52 -30.41 2.68
CA VAL A 68 4.62 -31.16 3.30
C VAL A 68 5.97 -30.46 3.19
N ILE A 69 6.26 -29.82 2.05
CA ILE A 69 7.54 -29.14 1.80
C ILE A 69 7.65 -27.89 2.69
N ILE A 70 6.55 -27.13 2.79
CA ILE A 70 6.51 -25.93 3.63
C ILE A 70 6.60 -26.33 5.12
N GLN A 71 5.91 -27.41 5.52
CA GLN A 71 5.99 -27.95 6.87
C GLN A 71 7.40 -28.41 7.27
N GLU A 72 8.13 -29.06 6.36
CA GLU A 72 9.51 -29.50 6.60
C GLU A 72 10.43 -28.30 6.85
N GLU A 73 10.40 -27.28 5.97
CA GLU A 73 11.19 -26.07 6.15
C GLU A 73 10.80 -25.30 7.42
N LEU A 74 9.50 -25.21 7.76
CA LEU A 74 9.03 -24.57 8.98
C LEU A 74 9.46 -25.31 10.25
N THR A 75 9.43 -26.64 10.22
CA THR A 75 9.86 -27.46 11.36
C THR A 75 11.35 -27.26 11.59
N GLU A 76 12.17 -27.34 10.53
CA GLU A 76 13.60 -27.09 10.63
C GLU A 76 13.88 -25.66 11.13
N LEU A 77 13.16 -24.67 10.59
CA LEU A 77 13.27 -23.27 11.00
C LEU A 77 12.92 -23.07 12.48
N SER A 78 11.86 -23.71 12.97
CA SER A 78 11.42 -23.60 14.36
C SER A 78 12.45 -24.12 15.37
N THR A 79 13.31 -25.06 14.95
CA THR A 79 14.38 -25.61 15.80
C THR A 79 15.64 -24.75 15.84
N LYS A 80 15.78 -23.75 14.94
CA LYS A 80 16.95 -22.88 14.88
C LYS A 80 16.79 -21.63 15.75
N GLU A 81 17.18 -21.77 17.00
CA GLU A 81 17.19 -20.69 18.00
C GLU A 81 18.12 -19.50 17.62
N GLU A 82 19.08 -19.72 16.72
CA GLU A 82 20.02 -18.71 16.23
C GLU A 82 19.37 -17.63 15.35
N LEU A 83 18.22 -17.91 14.73
CA LEU A 83 17.50 -16.97 13.87
C LEU A 83 16.60 -16.06 14.71
N GLN A 84 17.23 -15.11 15.37
CA GLN A 84 16.55 -14.22 16.31
C GLN A 84 15.45 -13.38 15.62
N PHE A 85 14.19 -13.65 15.99
CA PHE A 85 13.02 -12.84 15.63
C PHE A 85 12.98 -11.49 16.40
N LYS A 86 14.13 -10.86 16.65
CA LYS A 86 14.22 -9.70 17.56
C LYS A 86 13.73 -8.39 16.93
N ASN A 87 13.75 -8.29 15.61
CA ASN A 87 13.40 -7.06 14.87
C ASN A 87 12.11 -7.19 14.06
N GLY A 88 11.24 -8.16 14.40
CA GLY A 88 9.98 -8.43 13.70
C GLY A 88 10.14 -9.23 12.41
N TYR A 89 9.02 -9.66 11.84
CA TYR A 89 8.98 -10.59 10.71
C TYR A 89 9.65 -10.06 9.44
N GLN A 90 9.55 -8.75 9.17
CA GLN A 90 10.15 -8.15 7.98
C GLN A 90 11.68 -8.32 7.98
N GLN A 91 12.33 -7.98 9.10
CA GLN A 91 13.78 -8.12 9.22
C GLN A 91 14.21 -9.57 9.29
N PHE A 92 13.37 -10.44 9.87
CA PHE A 92 13.60 -11.88 9.88
C PHE A 92 13.70 -12.46 8.47
N TRP A 93 12.70 -12.22 7.62
CA TRP A 93 12.67 -12.78 6.26
C TRP A 93 13.74 -12.17 5.34
N LEU A 94 14.21 -10.95 5.64
CA LEU A 94 15.26 -10.26 4.87
C LEU A 94 16.69 -10.69 5.24
N GLN A 95 16.89 -11.63 6.17
CA GLN A 95 18.23 -12.14 6.50
C GLN A 95 18.83 -12.90 5.31
N ASN A 96 20.13 -12.67 5.04
CA ASN A 96 20.82 -13.20 3.86
C ASN A 96 20.84 -14.73 3.74
N ASN A 97 20.71 -15.44 4.87
CA ASN A 97 20.68 -16.90 4.91
C ASN A 97 19.30 -17.48 4.56
N ILE A 98 18.20 -16.77 4.82
CA ILE A 98 16.84 -17.27 4.62
C ILE A 98 16.56 -17.69 3.15
N PRO A 99 16.93 -16.90 2.12
CA PRO A 99 16.73 -17.30 0.73
C PRO A 99 17.48 -18.57 0.31
N VAL A 100 18.57 -18.90 1.00
CA VAL A 100 19.44 -20.03 0.68
C VAL A 100 19.05 -21.27 1.48
N THR A 101 18.75 -21.09 2.77
CA THR A 101 18.40 -22.18 3.69
C THR A 101 16.94 -22.60 3.57
N TYR A 102 16.04 -21.66 3.29
CA TYR A 102 14.58 -21.88 3.21
C TYR A 102 14.01 -21.28 1.92
N PRO A 103 14.44 -21.78 0.75
CA PRO A 103 14.07 -21.19 -0.54
C PRO A 103 12.57 -21.25 -0.80
N VAL A 104 11.85 -22.27 -0.31
CA VAL A 104 10.40 -22.40 -0.51
C VAL A 104 9.65 -21.37 0.34
N LEU A 105 9.97 -21.30 1.64
CA LEU A 105 9.38 -20.30 2.53
C LEU A 105 9.67 -18.87 2.06
N TRP A 106 10.91 -18.59 1.68
CA TRP A 106 11.30 -17.27 1.17
C TRP A 106 10.54 -16.89 -0.10
N ASN A 107 10.38 -17.80 -1.05
CA ASN A 107 9.69 -17.51 -2.31
C ASN A 107 8.22 -17.15 -2.10
N ILE A 108 7.61 -17.68 -1.04
CA ILE A 108 6.24 -17.33 -0.62
C ILE A 108 6.28 -16.00 0.15
N ALA A 109 7.06 -15.91 1.24
CA ALA A 109 7.14 -14.73 2.08
C ALA A 109 7.49 -13.46 1.32
N ARG A 110 8.42 -13.52 0.34
CA ARG A 110 8.80 -12.36 -0.47
C ARG A 110 7.63 -11.77 -1.25
N LYS A 111 6.65 -12.57 -1.68
CA LYS A 111 5.48 -12.06 -2.41
C LYS A 111 4.72 -11.09 -1.51
N PHE A 112 4.43 -11.50 -0.28
CA PHE A 112 3.75 -10.67 0.71
C PHE A 112 4.59 -9.45 1.13
N LEU A 113 5.90 -9.61 1.25
CA LEU A 113 6.81 -8.52 1.59
C LEU A 113 6.99 -7.48 0.47
N ILE A 114 6.77 -7.84 -0.80
CA ILE A 114 6.88 -6.92 -1.96
C ILE A 114 5.54 -6.28 -2.31
N SER A 115 4.42 -7.00 -2.13
CA SER A 115 3.08 -6.47 -2.40
C SER A 115 2.74 -5.25 -1.54
N PHE A 116 3.14 -5.27 -0.25
CA PHE A 116 2.82 -4.21 0.70
C PHE A 116 3.59 -2.89 0.47
N PRO A 117 4.90 -2.93 0.14
CA PRO A 117 5.62 -1.74 -0.30
C PRO A 117 5.12 -1.16 -1.62
N LEU A 118 4.60 -1.98 -2.55
CA LEU A 118 4.05 -1.48 -3.81
C LEU A 118 2.80 -0.61 -3.58
N SER A 119 1.88 -1.02 -2.71
CA SER A 119 0.71 -0.19 -2.37
C SER A 119 1.13 1.10 -1.65
N TYR A 120 2.09 1.02 -0.71
CA TYR A 120 2.64 2.19 -0.02
C TYR A 120 3.35 3.15 -0.98
N LEU A 121 4.09 2.65 -1.98
CA LEU A 121 4.76 3.47 -2.99
C LEU A 121 3.74 4.19 -3.89
N VAL A 122 2.63 3.54 -4.22
CA VAL A 122 1.53 4.18 -4.94
C VAL A 122 0.93 5.30 -4.10
N GLU A 123 0.61 5.05 -2.83
CA GLU A 123 0.08 6.07 -1.91
C GLU A 123 1.05 7.26 -1.76
N ARG A 124 2.34 6.98 -1.52
CA ARG A 124 3.39 8.01 -1.40
C ARG A 124 3.61 8.76 -2.71
N GLY A 125 3.50 8.08 -3.85
CA GLY A 125 3.57 8.70 -5.17
C GLY A 125 2.44 9.71 -5.37
N PHE A 126 1.20 9.32 -5.08
CA PHE A 126 0.05 10.23 -5.10
C PHE A 126 0.20 11.39 -4.09
N SER A 127 0.68 11.10 -2.89
CA SER A 127 0.95 12.13 -1.87
C SER A 127 2.06 13.12 -2.32
N ALA A 128 3.11 12.64 -2.98
CA ALA A 128 4.17 13.50 -3.51
C ALA A 128 3.68 14.39 -4.65
N VAL A 129 2.87 13.84 -5.57
CA VAL A 129 2.27 14.60 -6.69
C VAL A 129 1.32 15.68 -6.15
N THR A 130 0.48 15.34 -5.18
CA THR A 130 -0.42 16.33 -4.53
C THR A 130 0.37 17.43 -3.83
N ASN A 131 1.41 17.09 -3.06
CA ASN A 131 2.29 18.08 -2.42
C ASN A 131 3.03 18.98 -3.44
N LEU A 132 3.43 18.44 -4.59
CA LEU A 132 4.08 19.21 -5.65
C LEU A 132 3.11 20.22 -6.29
N LEU A 133 1.87 19.79 -6.55
CA LEU A 133 0.82 20.65 -7.10
C LEU A 133 0.50 21.81 -6.15
N THR A 134 0.28 21.51 -4.86
CA THR A 134 -0.03 22.54 -3.85
C THR A 134 1.14 23.50 -3.62
N LYS A 135 2.39 23.03 -3.68
CA LYS A 135 3.57 23.89 -3.52
C LYS A 135 3.75 24.81 -4.73
N LYS A 136 3.47 24.32 -5.94
CA LYS A 136 3.50 25.12 -7.15
C LYS A 136 2.48 26.25 -7.07
N GLU A 137 1.26 25.99 -6.61
CA GLU A 137 0.22 27.01 -6.41
C GLU A 137 0.65 28.13 -5.47
N THR A 138 1.26 27.81 -4.32
CA THR A 138 1.73 28.83 -3.36
C THR A 138 2.83 29.76 -3.92
N ASP A 139 3.69 29.25 -4.81
CA ASP A 139 4.79 30.02 -5.42
C ASP A 139 4.25 31.05 -6.44
N TRP A 140 3.20 30.70 -7.20
CA TRP A 140 2.56 31.63 -8.14
C TRP A 140 1.71 32.68 -7.44
N THR A 141 1.06 32.35 -6.33
CA THR A 141 0.30 33.32 -5.55
C THR A 141 1.20 34.37 -4.90
N SER A 142 2.39 34.00 -4.40
CA SER A 142 3.35 34.98 -3.86
C SER A 142 3.94 35.91 -4.93
N LEU A 143 4.12 35.42 -6.17
CA LEU A 143 4.59 36.24 -7.29
C LEU A 143 3.51 37.19 -7.83
N ALA A 144 2.23 36.87 -7.63
CA ALA A 144 1.10 37.71 -8.02
C ALA A 144 0.80 38.83 -7.00
N GLU A 145 1.22 38.66 -5.75
CA GLU A 145 1.11 39.69 -4.69
C GLU A 145 2.29 40.70 -4.68
N GLU A 146 3.37 40.41 -5.41
CA GLU A 146 4.54 41.29 -5.57
C GLU A 146 4.50 42.20 -6.83
N ILE A 147 3.40 42.19 -7.59
CA ILE A 147 3.17 43.03 -8.79
C ILE A 147 1.98 43.97 -8.56
#